data_AF-A0A811Q9Y6-F1
#
_entry.id   AF-A0A811Q9Y6-F1
#
_cell.length_a   1.000
_cell.length_b   1.000
_cell.length_c   1.000
_cell.angle_alpha   90.00
_cell.angle_beta   90.00
_cell.angle_gamma   90.00
#
_symmetry.space_group_name_H-M   'P 1'
#
loop_
_entity.id
_entity.type
_entity.pdbx_description
1 polymer ?
#
loop_
_entity_poly.entity_id
_entity_poly.type
_entity_poly.pdbx_seq_one_letter_code
_entity_poly.pdbx_strand_id
1 'polypeptide(L)'
;MASPLQSRGRPSAQPWKQWLMARSAKEAQETCEGSTALLLVRTVKICSGRHNLMEEQNVNSLEYSQLERLNFSIGSKLASTVRAQGNDQNGKNMESVRKNIDVEEVELEMQELAQCVLESCSSISWMTRQTFLHVVKSYYYVAHCSPETVDNHISKVIFGDVVAE
;
A
#
# COMPACT_ATOMS: atom_id res chain seq x y z
N MET A 1 -31.76 -11.83 -30.87
CA MET A 1 -31.59 -11.37 -29.47
C MET A 1 -30.14 -11.60 -29.09
N ALA A 2 -29.32 -10.55 -29.05
CA ALA A 2 -27.92 -10.63 -28.65
C ALA A 2 -27.82 -10.29 -27.15
N SER A 3 -27.08 -11.11 -26.40
CA SER A 3 -26.90 -11.00 -24.96
C SER A 3 -26.17 -9.70 -24.55
N PRO A 4 -26.58 -9.03 -23.45
CA PRO A 4 -25.89 -7.85 -22.95
C PRO A 4 -24.68 -8.28 -22.10
N LEU A 5 -23.59 -8.66 -22.74
CA LEU A 5 -22.26 -8.61 -22.15
C LEU A 5 -21.58 -7.33 -22.62
N GLN A 6 -22.17 -6.20 -22.22
CA GLN A 6 -21.68 -4.86 -22.54
C GLN A 6 -20.45 -4.58 -21.66
N SER A 7 -19.28 -4.64 -22.30
CA SER A 7 -18.06 -3.89 -21.98
C SER A 7 -17.66 -3.80 -20.49
N ARG A 8 -16.94 -4.81 -20.00
CA ARG A 8 -15.86 -4.53 -19.04
C ARG A 8 -14.85 -3.63 -19.76
N GLY A 9 -14.89 -2.33 -19.51
CA GLY A 9 -13.90 -1.38 -20.05
C GLY A 9 -12.50 -1.91 -19.74
N ARG A 10 -11.61 -1.93 -20.74
CA ARG A 10 -10.22 -2.33 -20.51
C ARG A 10 -9.63 -1.40 -19.44
N PRO A 11 -9.04 -1.94 -18.35
CA PRO A 11 -8.34 -1.11 -17.38
C PRO A 11 -7.30 -0.24 -18.09
N SER A 12 -7.22 1.03 -17.74
CA SER A 12 -6.24 1.93 -18.34
C SER A 12 -4.83 1.47 -17.91
N ALA A 13 -3.91 1.33 -18.87
CA ALA A 13 -2.51 1.03 -18.57
C ALA A 13 -1.77 2.26 -17.98
N GLN A 14 -2.47 3.37 -17.79
CA GLN A 14 -1.90 4.67 -17.44
C GLN A 14 -1.25 4.71 -16.05
N PRO A 15 -1.85 4.14 -14.97
CA PRO A 15 -1.20 4.12 -13.66
C PRO A 15 0.10 3.29 -13.66
N TRP A 16 0.10 2.17 -14.39
CA TRP A 16 1.29 1.33 -14.59
C TRP A 16 2.36 2.06 -15.39
N LYS A 17 1.97 2.79 -16.44
CA LYS A 17 2.90 3.63 -17.22
C LYS A 17 3.50 4.74 -16.37
N GLN A 18 2.69 5.46 -15.57
CA GLN A 18 3.19 6.50 -14.66
C GLN A 18 4.17 5.93 -13.63
N TRP A 19 3.83 4.78 -13.03
CA TRP A 19 4.71 4.11 -12.09
C TRP A 19 6.03 3.64 -12.75
N LEU A 20 5.95 3.02 -13.93
CA LEU A 20 7.15 2.58 -14.68
C LEU A 20 8.05 3.76 -15.04
N MET A 21 7.48 4.88 -15.48
CA MET A 21 8.24 6.10 -15.80
C MET A 21 8.86 6.72 -14.54
N ALA A 22 8.12 6.77 -13.43
CA ALA A 22 8.65 7.22 -12.15
C ALA A 22 9.79 6.32 -11.66
N ARG A 23 9.70 5.02 -11.92
CA ARG A 23 10.77 4.05 -11.59
C ARG A 23 11.99 4.23 -12.48
N SER A 24 11.82 4.35 -13.80
CA SER A 24 12.92 4.48 -14.76
C SER A 24 13.64 5.84 -14.68
N ALA A 25 12.91 6.92 -14.35
CA ALA A 25 13.52 8.23 -14.14
C ALA A 25 14.29 8.32 -12.81
N LYS A 26 13.97 7.47 -11.84
CA LYS A 26 14.51 7.50 -10.46
C LYS A 26 15.59 6.46 -10.18
N GLU A 27 16.16 5.81 -11.20
CA GLU A 27 17.51 5.21 -11.07
C GLU A 27 18.56 6.27 -10.64
N ALA A 28 18.20 7.56 -10.63
CA ALA A 28 18.96 8.67 -10.04
C ALA A 28 18.52 9.15 -8.62
N GLN A 29 17.32 8.85 -8.07
CA GLN A 29 16.95 9.27 -6.68
C GLN A 29 15.67 8.60 -6.07
N GLU A 30 15.89 7.77 -5.02
CA GLU A 30 15.15 7.47 -3.75
C GLU A 30 13.60 7.52 -3.54
N THR A 31 12.69 7.63 -4.52
CA THR A 31 11.22 7.75 -4.19
C THR A 31 10.25 6.87 -4.99
N CYS A 32 10.61 5.63 -5.34
CA CYS A 32 9.73 4.73 -6.12
C CYS A 32 8.72 3.94 -5.27
N GLU A 33 8.96 3.74 -3.98
CA GLU A 33 8.24 2.70 -3.22
C GLU A 33 6.89 3.18 -2.65
N GLY A 34 6.78 4.43 -2.19
CA GLY A 34 5.47 5.06 -1.89
C GLY A 34 4.54 5.12 -3.11
N SER A 35 5.11 5.19 -4.31
CA SER A 35 4.34 5.06 -5.57
C SER A 35 3.82 3.63 -5.80
N THR A 36 4.49 2.62 -5.24
CA THR A 36 4.08 1.21 -5.35
C THR A 36 2.88 0.91 -4.46
N ALA A 37 2.82 1.46 -3.24
CA ALA A 37 1.65 1.33 -2.36
C ALA A 37 0.37 1.84 -3.04
N LEU A 38 0.43 3.05 -3.63
CA LEU A 38 -0.69 3.61 -4.40
C LEU A 38 -1.04 2.77 -5.65
N LEU A 39 -0.04 2.23 -6.35
CA LEU A 39 -0.27 1.35 -7.49
C LEU A 39 -1.02 0.08 -7.08
N LEU A 40 -0.67 -0.53 -5.94
CA LEU A 40 -1.35 -1.71 -5.41
C LEU A 40 -2.80 -1.39 -5.06
N VAL A 41 -3.08 -0.26 -4.42
CA VAL A 41 -4.45 0.19 -4.14
C VAL A 41 -5.26 0.30 -5.44
N ARG A 42 -4.73 0.99 -6.46
CA ARG A 42 -5.40 1.14 -7.77
C ARG A 42 -5.63 -0.20 -8.45
N THR A 43 -4.64 -1.10 -8.40
CA THR A 43 -4.73 -2.45 -8.97
C THR A 43 -5.82 -3.27 -8.28
N VAL A 44 -5.86 -3.29 -6.94
CA VAL A 44 -6.89 -4.02 -6.19
C VAL A 44 -8.29 -3.48 -6.49
N LYS A 45 -8.45 -2.15 -6.59
CA LYS A 45 -9.73 -1.54 -7.00
C LYS A 45 -10.16 -2.03 -8.39
N ILE A 46 -9.24 -2.01 -9.36
CA ILE A 46 -9.49 -2.47 -10.74
C ILE A 46 -9.87 -3.96 -10.76
N CYS A 47 -9.05 -4.82 -10.15
CA CYS A 47 -9.26 -6.27 -10.14
C CYS A 47 -10.58 -6.65 -9.46
N SER A 48 -11.02 -5.86 -8.48
CA SER A 48 -12.29 -6.07 -7.79
C SER A 48 -13.50 -5.48 -8.52
N GLY A 49 -13.34 -4.90 -9.71
CA GLY A 49 -14.41 -4.23 -10.44
C GLY A 49 -14.90 -2.92 -9.82
N ARG A 50 -14.17 -2.37 -8.83
CA ARG A 50 -14.48 -1.10 -8.14
C ARG A 50 -13.84 0.10 -8.83
N HIS A 51 -13.58 0.00 -10.13
CA HIS A 51 -13.01 1.07 -10.92
C HIS A 51 -14.12 1.84 -11.63
N ASN A 52 -14.71 2.80 -10.92
CA ASN A 52 -15.66 3.74 -11.49
C ASN A 52 -14.91 4.98 -11.98
N LEU A 53 -14.91 5.24 -13.29
CA LEU A 53 -14.37 6.49 -13.87
C LEU A 53 -15.03 7.74 -13.26
N MET A 54 -16.25 7.60 -12.75
CA MET A 54 -17.01 8.69 -12.15
C MET A 54 -16.55 9.02 -10.72
N GLU A 55 -15.98 8.05 -9.99
CA GLU A 55 -15.22 8.36 -8.78
C GLU A 55 -13.99 9.19 -9.18
N GLU A 56 -13.28 8.82 -10.26
CA GLU A 56 -12.08 9.51 -10.78
C GLU A 56 -12.30 10.96 -11.25
N GLN A 57 -13.51 11.32 -11.70
CA GLN A 57 -13.85 12.70 -12.06
C GLN A 57 -14.40 13.53 -10.90
N ASN A 58 -14.79 12.88 -9.80
CA ASN A 58 -15.27 13.51 -8.57
C ASN A 58 -14.27 13.38 -7.38
N VAL A 59 -13.02 12.93 -7.64
CA VAL A 59 -11.90 12.76 -6.66
C VAL A 59 -11.35 14.08 -6.14
N ASN A 60 -12.07 15.19 -6.32
CA ASN A 60 -11.81 16.39 -5.53
C ASN A 60 -12.36 16.25 -4.10
N SER A 61 -12.65 15.03 -3.63
CA SER A 61 -12.87 14.82 -2.19
C SER A 61 -11.52 14.93 -1.48
N LEU A 62 -11.44 15.90 -0.57
CA LEU A 62 -10.31 16.10 0.33
C LEU A 62 -9.92 14.78 1.04
N GLU A 63 -10.93 13.96 1.34
CA GLU A 63 -10.80 12.63 1.97
C GLU A 63 -9.98 11.63 1.12
N TYR A 64 -10.21 11.55 -0.20
CA TYR A 64 -9.48 10.59 -1.03
C TYR A 64 -8.03 11.03 -1.20
N SER A 65 -7.82 12.34 -1.40
CA SER A 65 -6.48 12.92 -1.45
C SER A 65 -5.71 12.69 -0.14
N GLN A 66 -6.40 12.78 1.00
CA GLN A 66 -5.81 12.47 2.32
C GLN A 66 -5.41 11.01 2.43
N LEU A 67 -6.26 10.07 1.99
CA LEU A 67 -5.92 8.64 1.95
C LEU A 67 -4.72 8.35 1.03
N GLU A 68 -4.67 8.97 -0.16
CA GLU A 68 -3.52 8.83 -1.06
C GLU A 68 -2.24 9.39 -0.44
N ARG A 69 -2.31 10.57 0.19
CA ARG A 69 -1.18 11.20 0.88
C ARG A 69 -0.63 10.30 1.99
N LEU A 70 -1.50 9.82 2.89
CA LEU A 70 -1.12 8.95 4.00
C LEU A 70 -0.52 7.64 3.51
N ASN A 71 -1.17 6.99 2.53
CA ASN A 71 -0.70 5.73 1.97
C ASN A 71 0.67 5.86 1.28
N PHE A 72 0.87 6.94 0.53
CA PHE A 72 2.16 7.26 -0.08
C PHE A 72 3.24 7.51 0.97
N SER A 73 2.94 8.35 1.97
CA SER A 73 3.90 8.75 3.01
C SER A 73 4.36 7.53 3.82
N ILE A 74 3.40 6.80 4.41
CA ILE A 74 3.69 5.63 5.23
C ILE A 74 4.40 4.56 4.38
N GLY A 75 3.87 4.28 3.19
CA GLY A 75 4.47 3.31 2.27
C GLY A 75 5.93 3.65 1.93
N SER A 76 6.25 4.91 1.68
CA SER A 76 7.61 5.37 1.37
C SER A 76 8.57 5.28 2.56
N LYS A 77 8.11 5.60 3.78
CA LYS A 77 8.93 5.52 5.00
C LYS A 77 9.26 4.06 5.37
N LEU A 78 8.25 3.19 5.37
CA LEU A 78 8.41 1.77 5.70
C LEU A 78 9.27 1.03 4.68
N ALA A 79 9.04 1.29 3.40
CA ALA A 79 9.90 0.87 2.30
C ALA A 79 11.40 1.15 2.51
N SER A 80 11.70 2.40 2.83
CA SER A 80 13.07 2.87 3.04
C SER A 80 13.71 2.16 4.23
N THR A 81 12.91 1.84 5.25
CA THR A 81 13.32 1.04 6.42
C THR A 81 13.77 -0.36 6.01
N VAL A 82 12.92 -1.07 5.27
CA VAL A 82 13.19 -2.46 4.84
C VAL A 82 14.46 -2.52 4.01
N ARG A 83 14.67 -1.54 3.12
CA ARG A 83 15.90 -1.45 2.30
C ARG A 83 17.15 -1.20 3.14
N ALA A 84 17.07 -0.33 4.14
CA ALA A 84 18.20 -0.08 5.03
C ALA A 84 18.56 -1.34 5.84
N GLN A 85 17.56 -2.01 6.41
CA GLN A 85 17.74 -3.26 7.16
C GLN A 85 18.37 -4.39 6.31
N GLY A 86 18.01 -4.49 5.03
CA GLY A 86 18.59 -5.49 4.12
C GLY A 86 20.06 -5.25 3.76
N ASN A 87 20.52 -4.00 3.80
CA ASN A 87 21.91 -3.63 3.47
C ASN A 87 22.86 -3.73 4.67
N ASP A 88 22.34 -3.65 5.91
CA ASP A 88 23.14 -3.66 7.15
C ASP A 88 23.46 -5.06 7.69
N GLN A 89 23.52 -6.08 6.84
CA GLN A 89 23.99 -7.42 7.23
C GLN A 89 25.47 -7.46 7.68
N ASN A 90 26.20 -6.35 7.62
CA ASN A 90 27.56 -6.21 8.16
C ASN A 90 27.58 -5.53 9.55
N GLY A 91 26.95 -6.15 10.54
CA GLY A 91 27.37 -6.13 11.94
C GLY A 91 27.65 -4.79 12.63
N LYS A 92 27.02 -3.67 12.23
CA LYS A 92 27.15 -2.39 12.95
C LYS A 92 25.80 -1.83 13.38
N ASN A 93 25.53 -2.03 14.67
CA ASN A 93 24.67 -1.23 15.52
C ASN A 93 23.21 -1.01 15.03
N MET A 94 22.35 -2.01 15.25
CA MET A 94 20.89 -1.96 15.03
C MET A 94 20.22 -0.69 15.61
N GLU A 95 20.82 -0.07 16.62
CA GLU A 95 20.26 1.08 17.32
C GLU A 95 20.49 2.43 16.62
N SER A 96 21.41 2.52 15.64
CA SER A 96 21.58 3.77 14.86
C SER A 96 20.75 3.80 13.57
N VAL A 97 20.38 2.65 13.01
CA VAL A 97 19.55 2.57 11.79
C VAL A 97 18.09 2.88 12.09
N ARG A 98 17.62 2.47 13.29
CA ARG A 98 16.31 2.86 13.85
C ARG A 98 16.14 4.38 13.99
N LYS A 99 17.23 5.16 13.96
CA LYS A 99 17.18 6.64 14.09
C LYS A 99 16.80 7.38 12.81
N ASN A 100 16.71 6.73 11.65
CA ASN A 100 16.40 7.40 10.38
C ASN A 100 14.92 7.37 9.99
N ILE A 101 14.08 6.60 10.69
CA ILE A 101 12.63 6.69 10.56
C ILE A 101 12.11 7.32 11.82
N ASP A 102 11.33 8.37 11.65
CA ASP A 102 10.48 8.87 12.70
C ASP A 102 9.35 7.85 12.90
N VAL A 103 9.64 6.82 13.71
CA VAL A 103 8.69 5.74 14.03
C VAL A 103 7.41 6.34 14.63
N GLU A 104 7.56 7.41 15.39
CA GLU A 104 6.44 8.18 15.95
C GLU A 104 5.61 8.81 14.84
N GLU A 105 6.23 9.43 13.82
CA GLU A 105 5.52 9.97 12.67
C GLU A 105 4.76 8.88 11.88
N VAL A 106 5.38 7.70 11.67
CA VAL A 106 4.71 6.57 11.00
C VAL A 106 3.52 6.06 11.83
N GLU A 107 3.66 5.98 13.15
CA GLU A 107 2.59 5.58 14.05
C GLU A 107 1.44 6.59 14.06
N LEU A 108 1.74 7.89 14.07
CA LEU A 108 0.74 8.96 13.97
C LEU A 108 0.00 8.94 12.63
N GLU A 109 0.72 8.79 11.51
CA GLU A 109 0.10 8.67 10.19
C GLU A 109 -0.75 7.40 10.08
N MET A 110 -0.33 6.29 10.69
CA MET A 110 -1.12 5.06 10.78
C MET A 110 -2.41 5.24 11.57
N GLN A 111 -2.36 5.98 12.68
CA GLN A 111 -3.54 6.34 13.46
C GLN A 111 -4.49 7.24 12.65
N GLU A 112 -3.97 8.27 11.99
CA GLU A 112 -4.75 9.14 11.10
C GLU A 112 -5.43 8.33 9.99
N LEU A 113 -4.69 7.41 9.36
CA LEU A 113 -5.24 6.52 8.32
C LEU A 113 -6.35 5.62 8.87
N ALA A 114 -6.17 5.04 10.06
CA ALA A 114 -7.20 4.23 10.70
C ALA A 114 -8.46 5.03 10.99
N GLN A 115 -8.33 6.27 11.48
CA GLN A 115 -9.47 7.18 11.70
C GLN A 115 -10.19 7.51 10.39
N CYS A 116 -9.46 7.88 9.33
CA CYS A 116 -10.05 8.14 8.00
C CYS A 116 -10.84 6.93 7.48
N VAL A 117 -10.37 5.72 7.76
CA VAL A 117 -10.98 4.48 7.27
C VAL A 117 -12.18 4.06 8.12
N LEU A 118 -12.11 4.19 9.45
CA LEU A 118 -13.11 3.69 10.39
C LEU A 118 -14.23 4.70 10.69
N GLU A 119 -13.90 5.99 10.78
CA GLU A 119 -14.81 7.01 11.32
C GLU A 119 -15.40 7.92 10.25
N SER A 120 -14.82 7.97 9.05
CA SER A 120 -15.31 8.90 8.03
C SER A 120 -16.68 8.49 7.47
N CYS A 121 -17.60 9.46 7.40
CA CYS A 121 -18.83 9.38 6.63
C CYS A 121 -18.55 9.83 5.18
N SER A 122 -17.62 9.12 4.52
CA SER A 122 -17.10 9.50 3.21
C SER A 122 -18.03 9.10 2.07
N SER A 123 -17.98 9.86 0.98
CA SER A 123 -18.50 9.42 -0.33
C SER A 123 -17.70 8.25 -0.92
N ILE A 124 -16.53 7.95 -0.36
CA ILE A 124 -15.65 6.84 -0.74
C ILE A 124 -16.22 5.54 -0.19
N SER A 125 -16.33 4.51 -1.03
CA SER A 125 -16.81 3.19 -0.57
C SER A 125 -15.94 2.66 0.58
N TRP A 126 -16.59 2.07 1.58
CA TRP A 126 -15.91 1.39 2.70
C TRP A 126 -14.82 0.43 2.21
N MET A 127 -15.12 -0.35 1.18
CA MET A 127 -14.18 -1.32 0.62
C MET A 127 -12.94 -0.67 0.00
N THR A 128 -13.10 0.51 -0.62
CA THR A 128 -11.97 1.31 -1.14
C THR A 128 -11.12 1.83 0.02
N ARG A 129 -11.72 2.36 1.09
CA ARG A 129 -10.98 2.82 2.28
C ARG A 129 -10.20 1.68 2.94
N GLN A 130 -10.84 0.53 3.12
CA GLN A 130 -10.18 -0.68 3.63
C GLN A 130 -9.02 -1.14 2.74
N THR A 131 -9.10 -0.94 1.43
CA THR A 131 -8.00 -1.27 0.51
C THR A 131 -6.74 -0.45 0.84
N PHE A 132 -6.88 0.86 1.11
CA PHE A 132 -5.75 1.69 1.54
C PHE A 132 -5.13 1.19 2.85
N LEU A 133 -5.96 0.86 3.84
CA LEU A 133 -5.50 0.34 5.14
C LEU A 133 -4.78 -1.00 4.99
N HIS A 134 -5.35 -1.94 4.24
CA HIS A 134 -4.73 -3.26 4.03
C HIS A 134 -3.37 -3.18 3.36
N VAL A 135 -3.23 -2.34 2.32
CA VAL A 135 -1.94 -2.16 1.66
C VAL A 135 -0.89 -1.67 2.64
N VAL A 136 -1.19 -0.64 3.44
CA VAL A 136 -0.22 -0.10 4.41
C VAL A 136 0.08 -1.08 5.53
N LYS A 137 -0.92 -1.80 6.06
CA LYS A 137 -0.70 -2.85 7.07
C LYS A 137 0.25 -3.94 6.56
N SER A 138 0.20 -4.29 5.28
CA SER A 138 1.15 -5.22 4.68
C SER A 138 2.58 -4.68 4.66
N TYR A 139 2.77 -3.39 4.31
CA TYR A 139 4.08 -2.74 4.40
C TYR A 139 4.59 -2.70 5.85
N TYR A 140 3.71 -2.34 6.79
CA TYR A 140 4.03 -2.26 8.21
C TYR A 140 4.47 -3.62 8.75
N TYR A 141 3.73 -4.68 8.39
CA TYR A 141 4.08 -6.05 8.76
C TYR A 141 5.49 -6.43 8.27
N VAL A 142 5.80 -6.19 7.00
CA VAL A 142 7.13 -6.51 6.43
C VAL A 142 8.26 -5.68 7.06
N ALA A 143 8.02 -4.41 7.41
CA ALA A 143 9.03 -3.56 8.04
C ALA A 143 9.35 -3.93 9.50
N HIS A 144 8.42 -4.60 10.19
CA HIS A 144 8.56 -4.94 11.61
C HIS A 144 8.79 -6.43 11.89
N CYS A 145 8.51 -7.31 10.94
CA CYS A 145 8.78 -8.75 11.07
C CYS A 145 10.12 -9.12 10.43
N SER A 146 10.88 -10.02 11.09
CA SER A 146 12.09 -10.57 10.47
C SER A 146 11.73 -11.42 9.25
N PRO A 147 12.63 -11.58 8.27
CA PRO A 147 12.41 -12.46 7.11
C PRO A 147 12.00 -13.88 7.53
N GLU A 148 12.65 -14.44 8.55
CA GLU A 148 12.30 -15.74 9.11
C GLU A 148 10.86 -15.79 9.67
N THR A 149 10.42 -14.71 10.34
CA THR A 149 9.03 -14.61 10.84
C THR A 149 8.04 -14.58 9.68
N VAL A 150 8.34 -13.80 8.63
CA VAL A 150 7.51 -13.70 7.43
C VAL A 150 7.40 -15.07 6.75
N ASP A 151 8.52 -15.77 6.53
CA ASP A 151 8.54 -17.09 5.90
C ASP A 151 7.76 -18.13 6.72
N ASN A 152 7.94 -18.13 8.04
CA ASN A 152 7.19 -18.99 8.95
C ASN A 152 5.69 -18.70 8.90
N HIS A 153 5.29 -17.43 8.84
CA HIS A 153 3.88 -17.05 8.74
C HIS A 153 3.30 -17.45 7.38
N ILE A 154 4.02 -17.26 6.28
CA ILE A 154 3.61 -17.73 4.95
C ILE A 154 3.42 -19.25 4.97
N SER A 155 4.38 -20.00 5.52
CA SER A 155 4.30 -21.45 5.64
C SER A 155 3.04 -21.90 6.37
N LYS A 156 2.73 -21.26 7.51
CA LYS A 156 1.58 -21.63 8.35
C LYS A 156 0.25 -21.21 7.74
N VAL A 157 0.15 -19.99 7.20
CA VAL A 157 -1.13 -19.41 6.74
C VAL A 157 -1.54 -19.95 5.37
N ILE A 158 -0.59 -20.18 4.47
CA ILE A 158 -0.88 -20.60 3.09
C ILE A 158 -0.88 -22.13 2.94
N PHE A 159 0.01 -22.83 3.65
CA PHE A 159 0.22 -24.27 3.49
C PHE A 159 -0.12 -25.10 4.72
N GLY A 160 -0.37 -24.46 5.87
CA GLY A 160 -0.78 -25.16 7.08
C GLY A 160 -2.27 -25.46 7.07
N ASP A 161 -2.62 -26.71 7.38
CA ASP A 161 -4.02 -27.08 7.58
C ASP A 161 -4.56 -26.45 8.87
N VAL A 162 -5.79 -25.95 8.81
CA VAL A 162 -6.51 -25.49 10.00
C VAL A 162 -7.09 -26.71 10.70
N VAL A 163 -6.41 -27.18 11.74
CA VAL A 163 -6.97 -28.20 12.64
C VAL A 163 -7.99 -27.50 13.53
N ALA A 164 -9.27 -27.78 13.32
CA ALA A 164 -10.32 -27.30 14.21
C ALA A 164 -10.20 -28.04 15.55
N GLU A 165 -9.99 -27.30 16.65
CA GLU A 165 -10.15 -27.80 18.02
C GLU A 165 -11.63 -27.95 18.39
#